data_AF-E3ZNX9-F1
#
_entry.id   AF-E3ZNX9-F1
#
_cell.length_a   1.000
_cell.length_b   1.000
_cell.length_c   1.000
_cell.angle_alpha   90.00
_cell.angle_beta   90.00
_cell.angle_gamma   90.00
#
_symmetry.space_group_name_H-M   'P 1'
#
loop_
_entity.id
_entity.type
_entity.pdbx_description
1 polymer ?
#
loop_
_entity_poly.entity_id
_entity_poly.type
_entity_poly.pdbx_seq_one_letter_code
_entity_poly.pdbx_strand_id
1 'polypeptide(L)'
;AGLQTIDSGALSVSTLLLVSFLMFIGASPSSVGGGIRTTTFAITILFIYSVIRGRKHVYIFGRELYQEDVRKSLAVTLVAGFLSISAIVILMQTETASLIAVIFEVFSAFGTSGLSVGLTPHLSTPGKIIIILLMFIGRVGIMYSMLSLRNKNQPKNAIRLPKEKIITG
;
A
#
# COMPACT_ATOMS: atom_id res chain seq x y z
N ALA A 1 -5.79 -15.19 2.71
CA ALA A 1 -5.54 -16.38 3.56
C ALA A 1 -4.04 -16.66 3.52
N GLY A 2 -3.45 -17.01 4.67
CA GLY A 2 -2.01 -17.31 4.82
C GLY A 2 -1.71 -18.81 4.91
N LEU A 3 -2.62 -19.64 4.42
CA LEU A 3 -2.44 -21.08 4.46
C LEU A 3 -1.43 -21.48 3.40
N GLN A 4 -0.28 -22.00 3.83
CA GLN A 4 0.72 -22.58 2.94
C GLN A 4 0.25 -23.97 2.52
N THR A 5 -0.20 -24.09 1.27
CA THR A 5 -0.49 -25.38 0.63
C THR A 5 0.73 -25.92 -0.14
N ILE A 6 1.64 -25.02 -0.51
CA ILE A 6 2.92 -25.30 -1.20
C ILE A 6 3.99 -24.45 -0.49
N ASP A 7 5.20 -24.99 -0.34
CA ASP A 7 6.32 -24.25 0.23
C ASP A 7 6.68 -23.05 -0.64
N SER A 8 6.52 -21.84 -0.09
CA SER A 8 6.83 -20.58 -0.75
C SER A 8 8.31 -20.47 -1.14
N GLY A 9 9.20 -21.18 -0.45
CA GLY A 9 10.64 -21.19 -0.74
C GLY A 9 11.02 -22.00 -1.98
N ALA A 10 10.15 -22.90 -2.46
CA ALA A 10 10.39 -23.73 -3.64
C ALA A 10 9.86 -23.10 -4.95
N LEU A 11 9.24 -21.93 -4.87
CA LEU A 11 8.64 -21.25 -6.02
C LEU A 11 9.68 -20.49 -6.86
N SER A 12 9.42 -20.38 -8.17
CA SER A 12 10.25 -19.56 -9.05
C SER A 12 10.24 -18.09 -8.63
N VAL A 13 11.34 -17.37 -8.90
CA VAL A 13 11.47 -15.93 -8.62
C VAL A 13 10.34 -15.12 -9.27
N SER A 14 9.92 -15.50 -10.49
CA SER A 14 8.82 -14.85 -11.20
C SER A 14 7.48 -15.02 -10.47
N THR A 15 7.22 -16.21 -9.94
CA THR A 15 6.00 -16.50 -9.17
C THR A 15 6.00 -15.73 -7.85
N LEU A 16 7.13 -15.69 -7.14
CA LEU A 16 7.29 -14.95 -5.90
C LEU A 16 7.00 -13.46 -6.07
N LEU A 17 7.52 -12.85 -7.15
CA LEU A 17 7.28 -11.44 -7.45
C LEU A 17 5.79 -11.17 -7.73
N LEU A 18 5.17 -12.02 -8.56
CA LEU A 18 3.75 -11.92 -8.88
C LEU A 18 2.86 -12.05 -7.63
N VAL A 19 3.15 -13.03 -6.77
CA VAL A 19 2.42 -13.24 -5.51
C VAL A 19 2.62 -12.06 -4.55
N SER A 20 3.84 -11.53 -4.46
CA SER A 20 4.14 -10.34 -3.63
C SER A 20 3.31 -9.13 -4.08
N PHE A 21 3.21 -8.93 -5.39
CA PHE A 21 2.39 -7.85 -5.96
C PHE A 21 0.90 -8.03 -5.68
N LEU A 22 0.39 -9.27 -5.77
CA LEU A 22 -0.99 -9.60 -5.41
C LEU A 22 -1.27 -9.35 -3.92
N MET A 23 -0.32 -9.66 -3.03
CA MET A 23 -0.45 -9.38 -1.59
C MET A 23 -0.57 -7.88 -1.30
N PHE A 24 0.11 -7.04 -2.08
CA PHE A 24 0.02 -5.59 -1.96
C PHE A 24 -1.36 -5.05 -2.32
N ILE A 25 -1.98 -5.59 -3.38
CA ILE A 25 -3.35 -5.23 -3.85
C ILE A 25 -4.44 -5.77 -2.91
N GLY A 26 -4.08 -6.60 -1.93
CA GLY A 26 -4.88 -6.92 -0.77
C GLY A 26 -6.25 -7.51 -1.09
N ALA A 27 -7.19 -7.29 -0.17
CA ALA A 27 -8.54 -7.84 -0.25
C ALA A 27 -9.60 -6.81 -0.66
N SER A 28 -10.79 -7.32 -1.00
CA SER A 28 -11.99 -6.54 -1.33
C SER A 28 -12.35 -5.48 -0.28
N PRO A 29 -13.10 -4.41 -0.67
CA PRO A 29 -13.64 -3.44 0.28
C PRO A 29 -14.48 -4.14 1.35
N SER A 30 -14.44 -3.62 2.59
CA SER A 30 -15.10 -4.24 3.76
C SER A 30 -14.56 -5.62 4.19
N SER A 31 -13.48 -6.11 3.58
CA SER A 31 -12.84 -7.36 3.99
C SER A 31 -11.98 -7.20 5.25
N VAL A 32 -11.73 -8.31 5.92
CA VAL A 32 -10.86 -8.42 7.08
C VAL A 32 -9.37 -8.42 6.66
N GLY A 33 -9.04 -8.74 5.41
CA GLY A 33 -7.66 -8.70 4.89
C GLY A 33 -7.08 -7.27 4.82
N GLY A 34 -5.79 -7.15 5.13
CA GLY A 34 -5.01 -5.92 5.02
C GLY A 34 -4.55 -5.60 3.59
N GLY A 35 -3.62 -4.65 3.48
CA GLY A 35 -3.08 -4.17 2.21
C GLY A 35 -3.87 -2.99 1.61
N ILE A 36 -3.54 -2.62 0.37
CA ILE A 36 -4.37 -1.68 -0.40
C ILE A 36 -5.66 -2.40 -0.73
N ARG A 37 -6.80 -1.71 -0.68
CA ARG A 37 -8.08 -2.32 -1.11
C ARG A 37 -8.12 -2.43 -2.62
N THR A 38 -8.71 -3.50 -3.13
CA THR A 38 -8.91 -3.66 -4.59
C THR A 38 -9.70 -2.50 -5.20
N THR A 39 -10.63 -1.89 -4.46
CA THR A 39 -11.34 -0.67 -4.87
C THR A 39 -10.42 0.54 -4.97
N THR A 40 -9.54 0.75 -3.99
CA THR A 40 -8.55 1.83 -4.02
C THR A 40 -7.63 1.70 -5.22
N PHE A 41 -7.16 0.48 -5.49
CA PHE A 41 -6.35 0.18 -6.67
C PHE A 41 -7.12 0.44 -7.98
N ALA A 42 -8.36 -0.04 -8.08
CA ALA A 42 -9.21 0.17 -9.25
C ALA A 42 -9.50 1.66 -9.52
N ILE A 43 -9.80 2.44 -8.47
CA ILE A 43 -10.04 3.89 -8.58
C ILE A 43 -8.77 4.60 -9.04
N THR A 44 -7.60 4.24 -8.51
CA THR A 44 -6.31 4.81 -8.94
C THR A 44 -6.03 4.54 -10.42
N ILE A 45 -6.24 3.31 -10.89
CA ILE A 45 -6.09 2.96 -12.31
C ILE A 45 -7.08 3.75 -13.18
N LEU A 46 -8.35 3.79 -12.79
CA LEU A 46 -9.38 4.53 -13.52
C LEU A 46 -9.07 6.03 -13.57
N PHE A 47 -8.52 6.59 -12.50
CA PHE A 47 -8.05 7.96 -12.48
C PHE A 47 -6.92 8.18 -13.48
N ILE A 48 -5.87 7.36 -13.46
CA ILE A 48 -4.76 7.45 -14.43
C ILE A 48 -5.29 7.35 -15.86
N TYR A 49 -6.19 6.41 -16.14
CA TYR A 49 -6.84 6.26 -17.43
C TYR A 49 -7.65 7.50 -17.84
N SER A 50 -8.39 8.11 -16.90
CA SER A 50 -9.15 9.32 -17.16
C SER A 50 -8.27 10.52 -17.48
N VAL A 51 -7.12 10.64 -16.80
CA VAL A 51 -6.12 11.70 -17.03
C VAL A 51 -5.50 11.56 -18.42
N ILE A 52 -5.08 10.36 -18.81
CA ILE A 52 -4.55 10.08 -20.17
C ILE A 52 -5.59 10.44 -21.24
N ARG A 53 -6.88 10.23 -20.94
CA ARG A 53 -7.99 10.55 -21.85
C ARG A 53 -8.47 12.01 -21.77
N GLY A 54 -7.85 12.84 -20.94
CA GLY A 54 -8.19 14.26 -20.77
C GLY A 54 -9.52 14.52 -20.07
N ARG A 55 -10.10 13.54 -19.36
CA ARG A 55 -11.36 13.69 -18.64
C ARG A 55 -11.10 14.22 -17.23
N LYS A 56 -11.82 15.27 -16.82
CA LYS A 56 -11.72 15.87 -15.48
C LYS A 56 -12.35 15.01 -14.37
N HIS A 57 -13.26 14.12 -14.75
CA HIS A 57 -14.05 13.30 -13.83
C HIS A 57 -13.90 11.82 -14.17
N VAL A 58 -13.84 11.00 -13.12
CA VAL A 58 -13.74 9.54 -13.25
C VAL A 58 -15.15 8.97 -13.24
N TYR A 59 -15.50 8.23 -14.29
CA TYR A 59 -16.81 7.58 -14.42
C TYR A 59 -16.65 6.06 -14.34
N ILE A 60 -17.53 5.40 -13.58
CA ILE A 60 -17.59 3.95 -13.46
C ILE A 60 -19.06 3.50 -13.54
N PHE A 61 -19.36 2.49 -14.37
CA PHE A 61 -20.74 1.98 -14.57
C PHE A 61 -21.80 3.07 -14.81
N GLY A 62 -21.46 4.14 -15.53
CA GLY A 62 -22.36 5.26 -15.79
C GLY A 62 -22.57 6.24 -14.63
N ARG A 63 -21.79 6.12 -13.53
CA ARG A 63 -21.82 7.03 -12.38
C ARG A 63 -20.49 7.77 -12.22
N GLU A 64 -20.56 9.02 -11.76
CA GLU A 64 -19.38 9.82 -11.43
C GLU A 64 -18.89 9.50 -10.01
N LEU A 65 -17.57 9.36 -9.85
CA LEU A 65 -16.94 9.21 -8.54
C LEU A 65 -16.66 10.57 -7.91
N TYR A 66 -16.88 10.68 -6.60
CA TYR A 66 -16.53 11.88 -5.85
C TYR A 66 -15.01 12.15 -5.93
N GLN A 67 -14.66 13.39 -6.27
CA GLN A 67 -13.26 13.86 -6.33
C GLN A 67 -12.51 13.69 -5.01
N GLU A 68 -13.22 13.66 -3.88
CA GLU A 68 -12.61 13.35 -2.59
C GLU A 68 -12.12 11.90 -2.53
N ASP A 69 -12.92 10.94 -2.98
CA ASP A 69 -12.60 9.51 -2.88
C ASP A 69 -11.48 9.13 -3.84
N VAL A 70 -11.41 9.78 -5.00
CA VAL A 70 -10.29 9.68 -5.94
C VAL A 70 -9.00 10.16 -5.30
N ARG A 71 -8.97 11.38 -4.75
CA ARG A 71 -7.79 11.95 -4.09
C ARG A 71 -7.35 11.12 -2.89
N LYS A 72 -8.30 10.64 -2.09
CA LYS A 72 -8.05 9.75 -0.95
C LYS A 72 -7.42 8.44 -1.42
N SER A 73 -7.94 7.83 -2.49
CA SER A 73 -7.43 6.56 -3.03
C SER A 73 -5.99 6.70 -3.55
N LEU A 74 -5.68 7.81 -4.22
CA LEU A 74 -4.33 8.12 -4.67
C LEU A 74 -3.37 8.32 -3.48
N ALA A 75 -3.77 9.10 -2.49
CA ALA A 75 -2.95 9.33 -1.30
C ALA A 75 -2.62 8.03 -0.57
N VAL A 76 -3.62 7.15 -0.37
CA VAL A 76 -3.43 5.83 0.25
C VAL A 76 -2.45 4.97 -0.57
N THR A 77 -2.61 4.94 -1.89
CA THR A 77 -1.74 4.13 -2.77
C THR A 77 -0.29 4.62 -2.72
N LEU A 78 -0.06 5.92 -2.76
CA LEU A 78 1.27 6.52 -2.71
C LEU A 78 1.94 6.29 -1.35
N VAL A 79 1.20 6.48 -0.26
CA VAL A 79 1.73 6.26 1.11
C VAL A 79 2.04 4.79 1.34
N ALA A 80 1.17 3.87 0.88
CA ALA A 80 1.41 2.43 0.92
C ALA A 80 2.71 2.05 0.20
N GLY A 81 2.88 2.56 -1.02
CA GLY A 81 4.07 2.31 -1.83
C GLY A 81 5.33 2.86 -1.17
N PHE A 82 5.26 4.10 -0.67
CA PHE A 82 6.39 4.74 0.02
C PHE A 82 6.79 3.99 1.30
N LEU A 83 5.82 3.57 2.12
CA LEU A 83 6.07 2.76 3.32
C LEU A 83 6.67 1.39 3.00
N SER A 84 6.18 0.74 1.94
CA SER A 84 6.69 -0.57 1.53
C SER A 84 8.13 -0.46 1.02
N ILE A 85 8.41 0.53 0.17
CA ILE A 85 9.76 0.77 -0.37
C ILE A 85 10.74 1.14 0.74
N SER A 86 10.36 2.04 1.65
CA SER A 86 11.24 2.43 2.76
C SER A 86 11.56 1.26 3.68
N ALA A 87 10.58 0.40 3.96
CA ALA A 87 10.81 -0.80 4.75
C ALA A 87 11.73 -1.81 4.04
N ILE A 88 11.58 -2.00 2.71
CA ILE A 88 12.49 -2.85 1.93
C ILE A 88 13.93 -2.34 2.03
N VAL A 89 14.15 -1.03 1.86
CA VAL A 89 15.49 -0.43 1.93
C VAL A 89 16.11 -0.61 3.31
N ILE A 90 15.35 -0.40 4.38
CA ILE A 90 15.87 -0.56 5.74
C ILE A 90 16.17 -2.04 6.03
N LEU A 91 15.27 -2.95 5.65
CA LEU A 91 15.47 -4.39 5.87
C LEU A 91 16.65 -4.95 5.07
N MET A 92 16.88 -4.46 3.85
CA MET A 92 18.06 -4.82 3.06
C MET A 92 19.39 -4.40 3.70
N GLN A 93 19.37 -3.37 4.56
CA GLN A 93 20.56 -2.94 5.30
C GLN A 93 20.73 -3.69 6.63
N THR A 94 19.63 -4.09 7.27
CA THR A 94 19.68 -4.80 8.55
C THR A 94 19.83 -6.30 8.42
N GLU A 95 19.34 -6.90 7.32
CA GLU A 95 19.30 -8.34 7.11
C GLU A 95 20.22 -8.76 5.95
N THR A 96 20.90 -9.90 6.12
CA THR A 96 21.67 -10.54 5.04
C THR A 96 20.80 -11.54 4.29
N ALA A 97 19.79 -11.03 3.59
CA ALA A 97 18.82 -11.83 2.85
C ALA A 97 18.77 -11.47 1.36
N SER A 98 18.24 -12.38 0.54
CA SER A 98 17.98 -12.09 -0.86
C SER A 98 16.91 -11.02 -1.01
N LEU A 99 17.10 -10.11 -1.96
CA LEU A 99 16.17 -9.01 -2.24
C LEU A 99 14.74 -9.51 -2.48
N ILE A 100 14.57 -10.64 -3.18
CA ILE A 100 13.23 -11.20 -3.44
C ILE A 100 12.54 -11.67 -2.14
N ALA A 101 13.31 -12.20 -1.19
CA ALA A 101 12.78 -12.66 0.09
C ALA A 101 12.35 -11.48 0.97
N VAL A 102 13.14 -10.39 0.99
CA VAL A 102 12.78 -9.16 1.71
C VAL A 102 11.52 -8.53 1.13
N ILE A 103 11.43 -8.46 -0.21
CA ILE A 103 10.23 -7.96 -0.90
C ILE A 103 9.01 -8.78 -0.52
N PHE A 104 9.12 -10.10 -0.55
CA PHE A 104 8.02 -11.00 -0.22
C PHE A 104 7.54 -10.83 1.23
N GLU A 105 8.46 -10.74 2.19
CA GLU A 105 8.13 -10.50 3.60
C GLU A 105 7.46 -9.14 3.82
N VAL A 106 7.98 -8.07 3.21
CA VAL A 106 7.40 -6.73 3.38
C VAL A 106 5.97 -6.69 2.84
N PHE A 107 5.75 -7.21 1.63
CA PHE A 107 4.41 -7.25 1.05
C PHE A 107 3.48 -8.21 1.79
N SER A 108 4.00 -9.31 2.35
CA SER A 108 3.22 -10.21 3.19
C SER A 108 2.81 -9.57 4.51
N ALA A 109 3.73 -8.89 5.18
CA ALA A 109 3.47 -8.15 6.40
C ALA A 109 2.45 -7.03 6.18
N PHE A 110 2.64 -6.22 5.12
CA PHE A 110 1.73 -5.14 4.77
C PHE A 110 0.35 -5.65 4.34
N GLY A 111 0.31 -6.69 3.51
CA GLY A 111 -0.94 -7.35 3.09
C GLY A 111 -1.61 -8.17 4.20
N THR A 112 -0.93 -8.36 5.34
CA THR A 112 -1.34 -9.28 6.42
C THR A 112 -1.71 -10.68 5.88
N SER A 113 -1.00 -11.11 4.83
CA SER A 113 -1.28 -12.38 4.18
C SER A 113 -0.78 -13.54 5.02
N GLY A 114 0.31 -13.35 5.78
CA GLY A 114 0.85 -14.32 6.72
C GLY A 114 1.70 -15.42 6.06
N LEU A 115 2.08 -15.24 4.80
CA LEU A 115 2.98 -16.14 4.08
C LEU A 115 4.43 -15.71 4.30
N SER A 116 5.34 -16.66 4.40
CA SER A 116 6.77 -16.40 4.56
C SER A 116 7.60 -17.34 3.68
N VAL A 117 8.76 -16.86 3.23
CA VAL A 117 9.80 -17.67 2.57
C VAL A 117 10.79 -18.26 3.61
N GLY A 118 10.48 -18.13 4.91
CA GLY A 118 11.32 -18.61 6.01
C GLY A 118 12.27 -17.57 6.57
N LEU A 119 12.12 -16.29 6.20
CA LEU A 119 12.96 -15.21 6.71
C LEU A 119 12.48 -14.68 8.08
N THR A 120 11.18 -14.82 8.38
CA THR A 120 10.57 -14.29 9.62
C THR A 120 11.24 -14.74 10.94
N PRO A 121 11.68 -16.00 11.13
CA PRO A 121 12.35 -16.41 12.37
C PRO A 121 13.77 -15.87 12.52
N HIS A 122 14.45 -15.53 11.41
CA HIS A 122 15.84 -15.08 11.39
C HIS A 122 16.00 -13.55 11.44
N LEU A 123 14.89 -12.80 11.44
CA LEU A 123 14.92 -11.33 11.53
C LEU A 123 15.66 -10.83 12.78
N SER A 124 16.53 -9.85 12.57
CA SER A 124 17.14 -9.03 13.61
C SER A 124 16.08 -8.27 14.43
N THR A 125 16.45 -7.86 15.63
CA THR A 125 15.58 -7.06 16.51
C THR A 125 15.00 -5.80 15.84
N PRO A 126 15.78 -4.96 15.12
CA PRO A 126 15.20 -3.82 14.40
C PRO A 126 14.29 -4.26 13.24
N GLY A 127 14.63 -5.32 12.52
CA GLY A 127 13.79 -5.85 11.44
C GLY A 127 12.41 -6.31 11.93
N LYS A 128 12.35 -6.97 13.09
CA LYS A 128 11.09 -7.37 13.73
C LYS A 128 10.19 -6.19 14.06
N ILE A 129 10.75 -5.10 14.59
CA ILE A 129 9.97 -3.90 14.93
C ILE A 129 9.32 -3.30 13.68
N ILE A 130 10.07 -3.24 12.56
CA ILE A 130 9.57 -2.70 11.28
C ILE A 130 8.42 -3.57 10.75
N ILE A 131 8.59 -4.90 10.78
CA ILE A 131 7.54 -5.84 10.32
C ILE A 131 6.27 -5.73 11.20
N ILE A 132 6.41 -5.59 12.52
CA ILE A 132 5.27 -5.39 13.43
C ILE A 132 4.52 -4.10 13.08
N LEU A 133 5.24 -3.00 12.85
CA LEU A 133 4.65 -1.72 12.44
C LEU A 133 3.94 -1.84 11.09
N LEU A 134 4.55 -2.52 10.11
CA LEU A 134 3.95 -2.79 8.81
C LEU A 134 2.66 -3.60 8.92
N MET A 135 2.64 -4.65 9.74
CA MET A 135 1.43 -5.45 9.98
C MET A 135 0.32 -4.63 10.62
N PHE A 136 0.67 -3.78 11.60
CA PHE A 136 -0.28 -2.89 12.26
C PHE A 136 -0.89 -1.89 11.27
N ILE A 137 -0.06 -1.21 10.49
CA ILE A 137 -0.51 -0.23 9.47
C ILE A 137 -1.33 -0.92 8.38
N GLY A 138 -0.85 -2.07 7.90
CA GLY A 138 -1.51 -2.90 6.89
C GLY A 138 -2.90 -3.35 7.30
N ARG A 139 -3.09 -3.65 8.60
CA ARG A 139 -4.39 -4.10 9.14
C ARG A 139 -5.35 -2.96 9.50
N VAL A 140 -4.87 -1.95 10.22
CA VAL A 140 -5.67 -0.79 10.66
C VAL A 140 -6.09 0.06 9.46
N GLY A 141 -5.34 -0.02 8.37
CA GLY A 141 -5.59 0.71 7.15
C GLY A 141 -4.94 2.09 7.20
N ILE A 142 -4.21 2.43 6.14
CA ILE A 142 -3.46 3.68 6.00
C ILE A 142 -4.34 4.90 6.23
N MET A 143 -5.60 4.84 5.79
CA MET A 143 -6.56 5.93 5.96
C MET A 143 -6.82 6.27 7.43
N TYR A 144 -7.06 5.26 8.27
CA TYR A 144 -7.29 5.47 9.71
C TYR A 144 -5.99 5.89 10.42
N SER A 145 -4.84 5.36 10.00
CA SER A 145 -3.54 5.80 10.52
C SER A 145 -3.28 7.28 10.20
N MET A 146 -3.50 7.71 8.95
CA MET A 146 -3.38 9.13 8.55
C MET A 146 -4.38 10.04 9.27
N LEU A 147 -5.62 9.58 9.47
CA LEU A 147 -6.63 10.33 10.22
C LEU A 147 -6.31 10.43 11.71
N SER A 148 -5.69 9.40 12.31
CA SER A 148 -5.25 9.41 13.70
C SER A 148 -4.09 10.36 13.96
N LEU A 149 -3.17 10.50 12.99
CA LEU A 149 -2.08 11.48 13.06
C LEU A 149 -2.54 12.91 12.72
N ARG A 150 -3.78 13.09 12.24
CA ARG A 150 -4.29 14.41 11.86
C ARG A 150 -4.61 15.22 13.10
N ASN A 151 -3.78 16.23 13.37
CA ASN A 151 -4.01 17.18 14.44
C ASN A 151 -5.33 17.94 14.20
N LYS A 152 -6.31 17.77 15.09
CA LYS A 152 -7.68 18.30 14.95
C LYS A 152 -7.76 19.82 15.08
N ASN A 153 -6.66 20.46 15.45
CA ASN A 153 -6.54 21.88 15.79
C ASN A 153 -6.12 22.80 14.64
N GLN A 154 -6.19 22.35 13.38
CA GLN A 154 -5.95 23.28 12.27
C GLN A 154 -7.14 24.25 12.15
N PRO A 155 -6.91 25.59 12.17
CA PRO A 155 -7.97 26.53 11.90
C PRO A 155 -8.55 26.20 10.52
N LYS A 156 -9.87 26.04 10.44
CA LYS A 156 -10.57 25.88 9.15
C LYS A 156 -10.03 26.98 8.24
N ASN A 157 -9.56 26.62 7.04
CA ASN A 157 -9.03 27.54 6.01
C ASN A 157 -10.04 28.67 5.69
N ALA A 158 -10.19 29.64 6.58
CA ALA A 158 -11.11 30.76 6.47
C ALA A 158 -10.61 31.78 5.45
N ILE A 159 -9.30 31.75 5.15
CA ILE A 159 -8.65 32.58 4.16
C ILE A 159 -8.13 31.65 3.04
N ARG A 160 -8.71 31.80 1.83
CA ARG A 160 -8.18 31.16 0.62
C ARG A 160 -7.07 32.04 0.04
N LEU A 161 -5.86 31.50 0.01
CA LEU A 161 -4.71 32.12 -0.65
C LEU A 161 -4.88 32.07 -2.19
N PRO A 162 -4.24 33.00 -2.94
CA PRO A 162 -4.27 32.99 -4.41
C PRO A 162 -3.67 31.68 -4.95
N LYS A 163 -4.25 31.19 -6.05
CA LYS A 163 -3.80 29.96 -6.71
C LYS A 163 -2.66 30.27 -7.67
N GLU A 164 -1.53 29.62 -7.47
CA GLU A 164 -0.38 29.73 -8.38
C GLU A 164 -0.35 28.54 -9.34
N LYS A 165 -0.08 28.81 -10.63
CA LYS A 165 0.11 27.75 -11.63
C LYS A 165 1.57 27.31 -11.58
N ILE A 166 1.80 26.12 -11.04
CA ILE A 166 3.10 25.47 -11.10
C ILE A 166 3.16 24.65 -12.39
N ILE A 167 4.25 24.80 -13.14
CA ILE A 167 4.52 23.94 -14.30
C ILE A 167 4.86 22.55 -13.76
N THR A 168 3.92 21.64 -13.89
CA THR A 168 4.14 20.20 -13.76
C THR A 168 4.04 19.64 -15.17
N GLY A 169 5.11 18.98 -15.63
CA GLY A 169 5.40 18.62 -17.03
C GLY A 169 4.22 18.22 -17.90
#